data_AF-A0A928G0V9-F1
#
_entry.id   AF-A0A928G0V9-F1
#
_cell.length_a   1.000
_cell.length_b   1.000
_cell.length_c   1.000
_cell.angle_alpha   90.00
_cell.angle_beta   90.00
_cell.angle_gamma   90.00
#
_symmetry.space_group_name_H-M   'P 1'
#
loop_
_entity.id
_entity.type
_entity.pdbx_description
1 polymer ?
#
loop_
_entity_poly.entity_id
_entity_poly.type
_entity_poly.pdbx_seq_one_letter_code
_entity_poly.pdbx_strand_id
1 'polypeptide(L)' 'MRNTTSIDFRTPKERERDQRNKRICDKYVGLRASYPDMSINRIAALIGEAEGVSGACIKSVLSKYQVI' A
#
# COMPACT_ATOMS: atom_id res chain seq x y z
N MET A 1 -32.81 -9.39 -0.65
CA MET A 1 -31.40 -8.95 -0.65
C MET A 1 -30.54 -10.16 -0.34
N ARG A 2 -29.70 -10.65 -1.27
CA ARG A 2 -28.81 -11.78 -0.98
C ARG A 2 -27.63 -11.23 -0.17
N ASN A 3 -27.58 -11.54 1.12
CA ASN A 3 -26.36 -11.38 1.92
C ASN A 3 -25.34 -12.38 1.41
N THR A 4 -24.52 -11.99 0.44
CA THR A 4 -23.30 -12.71 0.10
C THR A 4 -22.30 -12.46 1.23
N THR A 5 -22.37 -13.25 2.29
CA THR A 5 -21.26 -13.43 3.22
C THR A 5 -20.10 -14.01 2.44
N SER A 6 -19.26 -13.14 1.88
CA SER A 6 -18.00 -13.52 1.25
C SER A 6 -17.11 -14.10 2.34
N ILE A 7 -17.01 -15.42 2.41
CA ILE A 7 -16.10 -16.11 3.31
C ILE A 7 -14.67 -15.74 2.88
N ASP A 8 -13.93 -15.10 3.78
CA ASP A 8 -12.53 -14.72 3.54
C ASP A 8 -11.62 -15.93 3.79
N PHE A 9 -11.17 -16.57 2.71
CA PHE A 9 -10.27 -17.73 2.75
C PHE A 9 -8.81 -17.37 3.03
N ARG A 10 -8.46 -16.08 3.16
CA ARG A 10 -7.10 -15.65 3.44
C ARG A 10 -6.66 -16.10 4.84
N THR A 11 -5.45 -16.63 4.91
CA THR A 11 -4.74 -16.86 6.17
C THR A 11 -4.54 -15.54 6.93
N PRO A 12 -4.35 -15.57 8.26
CA PRO A 12 -4.05 -14.35 9.03
C PRO A 12 -2.89 -13.53 8.45
N LYS A 13 -1.82 -14.21 8.00
CA LYS A 13 -0.65 -13.58 7.38
C LYS A 13 -0.98 -12.87 6.06
N GLU A 14 -1.86 -13.45 5.24
CA GLU A 14 -2.30 -12.82 3.98
C GLU A 14 -3.15 -11.58 4.26
N ARG A 15 -4.02 -11.63 5.27
CA ARG A 15 -4.81 -10.45 5.68
C ARG A 15 -3.92 -9.32 6.21
N GLU A 16 -2.94 -9.64 7.05
CA GLU A 16 -1.96 -8.67 7.54
C GLU A 16 -1.16 -8.03 6.39
N ARG A 17 -0.75 -8.84 5.40
CA ARG A 17 -0.07 -8.35 4.21
C ARG A 17 -0.97 -7.41 3.40
N ASP A 18 -2.23 -7.77 3.17
CA ASP A 18 -3.17 -6.93 2.43
C ASP A 18 -3.46 -5.62 3.16
N GLN A 19 -3.61 -5.66 4.48
CA GLN A 19 -3.78 -4.45 5.29
C GLN A 19 -2.55 -3.54 5.21
N ARG A 20 -1.34 -4.11 5.27
CA ARG A 20 -0.11 -3.35 5.08
C ARG A 20 -0.04 -2.73 3.69
N ASN A 21 -0.34 -3.50 2.64
CA ASN A 21 -0.35 -2.99 1.27
C ASN A 21 -1.35 -1.86 1.09
N LYS A 22 -2.54 -1.98 1.70
CA LYS A 22 -3.54 -0.92 1.70
C LYS A 22 -3.01 0.35 2.36
N ARG A 23 -2.42 0.24 3.56
CA ARG A 23 -1.79 1.39 4.25
C ARG A 23 -0.70 2.05 3.40
N ILE A 24 0.12 1.26 2.70
CA ILE A 24 1.15 1.78 1.78
C ILE A 24 0.51 2.62 0.67
N CYS A 25 -0.54 2.11 0.03
CA CYS A 25 -1.24 2.83 -1.04
C CYS A 25 -1.89 4.12 -0.52
N ASP A 26 -2.60 4.05 0.62
CA ASP A 26 -3.26 5.19 1.23
C ASP A 26 -2.24 6.30 1.60
N LYS A 27 -1.10 5.93 2.19
CA LYS A 27 -0.01 6.86 2.50
C LYS A 27 0.58 7.49 1.23
N TYR A 28 0.77 6.71 0.18
CA TYR A 28 1.30 7.22 -1.09
C TYR A 28 0.36 8.26 -1.69
N VAL A 29 -0.94 7.97 -1.76
CA VAL A 29 -1.95 8.91 -2.28
C VAL A 29 -1.97 10.20 -1.46
N GLY A 30 -1.96 10.09 -0.13
CA GLY A 30 -1.94 11.27 0.75
C GLY A 30 -0.68 12.12 0.58
N LEU A 31 0.51 11.50 0.52
CA LEU A 31 1.77 12.21 0.31
C LEU A 31 1.86 12.82 -1.09
N ARG A 32 1.38 12.12 -2.12
CA ARG A 32 1.36 12.64 -3.49
C ARG A 32 0.41 13.81 -3.65
N ALA A 33 -0.74 13.79 -2.97
CA ALA A 33 -1.67 14.92 -2.94
C ALA A 33 -1.10 16.13 -2.20
N SER A 34 -0.38 15.90 -1.09
CA SER A 34 0.24 16.96 -0.29
C SER A 34 1.50 17.53 -0.93
N TYR A 35 2.24 16.70 -1.68
CA TYR A 35 3.51 17.04 -2.32
C TYR A 35 3.55 16.52 -3.76
N PRO A 36 2.84 17.18 -4.71
CA PRO A 36 2.71 16.71 -6.09
C PRO A 36 4.05 16.65 -6.85
N ASP A 37 4.99 17.51 -6.50
CA ASP A 37 6.32 17.57 -7.13
C ASP A 37 7.33 16.60 -6.52
N MET A 38 6.99 15.96 -5.39
CA MET A 38 7.90 15.03 -4.73
C MET A 38 8.08 13.78 -5.59
N SER A 39 9.34 13.40 -5.83
CA SER A 39 9.64 12.22 -6.64
C SER A 39 9.12 10.95 -5.97
N ILE A 40 8.69 10.01 -6.80
CA ILE A 40 8.20 8.71 -6.35
C ILE A 40 9.21 7.95 -5.47
N ASN A 41 10.50 8.06 -5.80
CA ASN A 41 11.56 7.42 -5.02
C ASN A 41 11.66 8.01 -3.61
N ARG A 42 11.43 9.32 -3.46
CA ARG A 42 11.45 9.98 -2.16
C ARG A 42 10.24 9.60 -1.31
N ILE A 43 9.04 9.60 -1.92
CA ILE A 43 7.81 9.15 -1.26
C ILE A 43 7.95 7.68 -0.82
N ALA A 44 8.46 6.81 -1.70
CA ALA A 44 8.66 5.40 -1.39
C ALA A 44 9.67 5.16 -0.26
N ALA A 45 10.73 5.99 -0.16
CA ALA A 45 11.68 5.92 0.95
C ALA A 45 11.01 6.28 2.29
N LEU A 46 10.24 7.38 2.33
CA LEU A 46 9.53 7.82 3.53
C LEU A 46 8.52 6.78 4.03
N ILE A 47 7.74 6.20 3.12
CA ILE A 47 6.78 5.14 3.47
C ILE A 47 7.52 3.87 3.91
N GLY A 48 8.63 3.54 3.25
CA GLY A 48 9.46 2.40 3.60
C GLY A 48 10.02 2.47 5.01
N GLU A 49 10.55 3.63 5.41
CA GLU A 49 11.01 3.88 6.78
C GLU A 49 9.87 3.72 7.79
N ALA A 50 8.68 4.24 7.50
CA ALA A 50 7.52 4.17 8.39
C ALA A 50 6.91 2.76 8.54
N GLU A 51 7.00 1.91 7.50
CA GLU A 51 6.45 0.55 7.50
C GLU A 51 7.52 -0.53 7.74
N GLY A 52 8.79 -0.14 7.94
CA GLY A 52 9.91 -1.07 8.15
C GLY A 52 10.24 -1.93 6.92
N VAL A 53 10.05 -1.41 5.72
CA VAL A 53 10.30 -2.13 4.45
C VAL A 53 11.13 -1.29 3.47
N SER A 54 11.75 -1.92 2.49
CA SER A 54 12.54 -1.20 1.50
C SER A 54 11.67 -0.39 0.53
N GLY A 55 12.19 0.75 0.04
CA GLY A 55 11.50 1.54 -0.99
C GLY A 55 11.24 0.77 -2.28
N ALA A 56 12.04 -0.26 -2.59
CA ALA A 56 11.77 -1.17 -3.71
C ALA A 56 10.51 -2.03 -3.47
N CYS A 57 10.31 -2.50 -2.24
CA CYS A 57 9.09 -3.21 -1.85
C CYS A 57 7.86 -2.30 -1.99
N ILE A 58 7.97 -1.04 -1.56
CA ILE A 58 6.89 -0.04 -1.73
C ILE A 58 6.52 0.13 -3.20
N LYS A 59 7.51 0.33 -4.09
CA LYS A 59 7.25 0.47 -5.53
C LYS A 59 6.59 -0.77 -6.13
N SER A 60 7.00 -1.97 -5.72
CA SER A 60 6.38 -3.22 -6.15
C SER A 60 4.92 -3.30 -5.71
N VAL A 61 4.59 -2.88 -4.48
CA VAL A 61 3.20 -2.81 -4.00
C VAL A 61 2.41 -1.79 -4.83
N LEU A 62 2.89 -0.56 -4.97
CA LEU A 62 2.17 0.48 -5.71
C LEU A 62 1.90 0.09 -7.17
N SER A 63 2.88 -0.53 -7.84
CA SER A 63 2.70 -1.06 -9.19
C SER A 63 1.69 -2.20 -9.25
N LYS A 64 1.72 -3.13 -8.28
CA LYS A 64 0.75 -4.24 -8.20
C LYS A 64 -0.69 -3.74 -8.09
N TYR A 65 -0.93 -2.64 -7.38
CA TYR A 65 -2.26 -2.06 -7.19
C TYR A 65 -2.55 -0.90 -8.17
N GLN A 66 -1.72 -0.70 -9.20
CA GLN A 66 -1.90 0.31 -10.25
C GLN A 66 -2.10 1.74 -9.71
N VAL A 67 -1.41 2.06 -8.61
CA VAL A 67 -1.43 3.40 -8.00
C VAL A 67 -0.46 4.34 -8.73
N ILE A 68 0.52 3.78 -9.42
CA ILE A 68 1.61 4.45 -10.14
C ILE A 68 1.81 3.83 -11.52
#